data_AF-A0A2W6DCQ9-F1
#
_entry.id   AF-A0A2W6DCQ9-F1
#
_cell.length_a   1.000
_cell.length_b   1.000
_cell.length_c   1.000
_cell.angle_alpha   90.00
_cell.angle_beta   90.00
_cell.angle_gamma   90.00
#
_symmetry.space_group_name_H-M   'P 1'
#
loop_
_entity.id
_entity.type
_entity.pdbx_description
1 polymer ?
#
loop_
_entity_poly.entity_id
_entity_poly.type
_entity_poly.pdbx_seq_one_letter_code
_entity_poly.pdbx_strand_id
1 'polypeptide(L)'
;MDVQQHVEHLATEGERLATAAERSGWDAPVAACEWDVRALVTHVGGIYRWAAATIATASRDGDDATSRTVGTGPGDDELLDWFRTGHAALVATLDAAPADLDCVTFLPAPSPLAFWARRQAHETAIHRADAESASGAITPFEVTFAQDGIAEMLQGFARNRRNPIPAVGAIALRPDDGGSPWLVTLGGERIVAVESDGEAQVVVAGRTSDIYLWLWNRPSGAEVTGDADLAKQWRTIRVRWV
;
A
#
# COMPACT_ATOMS: atom_id res chain seq x y z
N MET A 1 4.39 10.58 -10.19
CA MET A 1 2.96 10.80 -10.41
C MET A 1 2.52 12.06 -9.69
N ASP A 2 1.49 12.74 -10.18
CA ASP A 2 0.86 13.87 -9.50
C ASP A 2 -0.39 13.47 -8.70
N VAL A 3 -0.97 14.43 -7.98
CA VAL A 3 -2.15 14.24 -7.13
C VAL A 3 -3.32 13.68 -7.92
N GLN A 4 -3.61 14.21 -9.11
CA GLN A 4 -4.77 13.80 -9.89
C GLN A 4 -4.64 12.36 -10.36
N GLN A 5 -3.45 11.97 -10.82
CA GLN A 5 -3.15 10.60 -11.20
C GLN A 5 -3.36 9.64 -10.00
N HIS A 6 -2.91 10.01 -8.80
CA HIS A 6 -3.17 9.19 -7.61
C HIS A 6 -4.67 9.06 -7.29
N VAL A 7 -5.46 10.14 -7.44
CA VAL A 7 -6.91 10.09 -7.23
C VAL A 7 -7.61 9.22 -8.28
N GLU A 8 -7.20 9.27 -9.55
CA GLU A 8 -7.71 8.40 -10.63
C GLU A 8 -7.41 6.92 -10.36
N HIS A 9 -6.21 6.61 -9.87
CA HIS A 9 -5.86 5.26 -9.43
C HIS A 9 -6.68 4.83 -8.22
N LEU A 10 -6.85 5.68 -7.20
CA LEU A 10 -7.72 5.39 -6.06
C LEU A 10 -9.14 5.05 -6.52
N ALA A 11 -9.71 5.86 -7.41
CA ALA A 11 -11.06 5.64 -7.95
C ALA A 11 -11.15 4.28 -8.67
N THR A 12 -10.19 3.97 -9.53
CA THR A 12 -10.18 2.71 -10.30
C THR A 12 -9.97 1.48 -9.41
N GLU A 13 -8.99 1.55 -8.51
CA GLU A 13 -8.58 0.41 -7.69
C GLU A 13 -9.63 0.09 -6.61
N GLY A 14 -10.37 1.07 -6.10
CA GLY A 14 -11.44 0.84 -5.13
C GLY A 14 -12.62 0.07 -5.69
N GLU A 15 -13.04 0.37 -6.93
CA GLU A 15 -14.09 -0.41 -7.61
C GLU A 15 -13.62 -1.82 -7.96
N ARG A 16 -12.34 -1.97 -8.33
CA ARG A 16 -11.74 -3.30 -8.54
C ARG A 16 -11.67 -4.11 -7.24
N LEU A 17 -11.36 -3.47 -6.12
CA LEU A 17 -11.38 -4.11 -4.80
C LEU A 17 -12.80 -4.59 -4.46
N ALA A 18 -13.80 -3.72 -4.60
CA ALA A 18 -15.21 -4.07 -4.38
C ALA A 18 -15.63 -5.28 -5.24
N THR A 19 -15.29 -5.26 -6.53
CA THR A 19 -15.58 -6.36 -7.46
C THR A 19 -14.85 -7.66 -7.07
N ALA A 20 -13.59 -7.58 -6.63
CA ALA A 20 -12.84 -8.73 -6.17
C ALA A 20 -13.43 -9.33 -4.89
N ALA A 21 -13.86 -8.48 -3.94
CA ALA A 21 -14.49 -8.93 -2.71
C ALA A 21 -15.83 -9.65 -2.96
N GLU A 22 -16.69 -9.10 -3.81
CA GLU A 22 -17.95 -9.75 -4.24
C GLU A 22 -17.69 -11.16 -4.81
N ARG A 23 -16.65 -11.30 -5.65
CA ARG A 23 -16.30 -12.56 -6.30
C ARG A 23 -15.70 -13.59 -5.35
N SER A 24 -14.91 -13.15 -4.38
CA SER A 24 -14.22 -14.04 -3.44
C SER A 24 -15.16 -14.62 -2.39
N GLY A 25 -16.20 -13.87 -1.99
CA GLY A 25 -17.10 -14.24 -0.90
C GLY A 25 -16.52 -13.87 0.47
N TRP A 26 -17.40 -13.50 1.41
CA TRP A 26 -17.03 -12.84 2.66
C TRP A 26 -16.10 -13.64 3.57
N ASP A 27 -16.27 -14.96 3.63
CA ASP A 27 -15.49 -15.84 4.51
C ASP A 27 -14.19 -16.37 3.86
N ALA A 28 -13.88 -15.94 2.62
CA ALA A 28 -12.67 -16.39 1.95
C ALA A 28 -11.41 -15.86 2.65
N PRO A 29 -10.41 -16.71 2.92
CA PRO A 29 -9.22 -16.29 3.66
C PRO A 29 -8.29 -15.42 2.79
N VAL A 30 -7.78 -14.35 3.41
CA VAL A 30 -6.78 -13.44 2.87
C VAL A 30 -5.46 -13.68 3.60
N ALA A 31 -4.65 -14.58 3.05
CA ALA A 31 -3.47 -15.13 3.74
C ALA A 31 -2.44 -14.07 4.16
N ALA A 32 -2.27 -12.99 3.38
CA ALA A 32 -1.27 -11.95 3.67
C ALA A 32 -1.62 -11.06 4.87
N CYS A 33 -2.90 -11.01 5.27
CA CYS A 33 -3.41 -10.16 6.33
C CYS A 33 -3.94 -10.94 7.54
N GLU A 34 -3.95 -12.28 7.49
CA GLU A 34 -4.60 -13.13 8.50
C GLU A 34 -6.08 -12.76 8.74
N TRP A 35 -6.75 -12.29 7.69
CA TRP A 35 -8.13 -11.84 7.67
C TRP A 35 -8.99 -12.71 6.74
N ASP A 36 -10.30 -12.57 6.81
CA ASP A 36 -11.21 -12.92 5.72
C ASP A 36 -11.51 -11.68 4.84
N VAL A 37 -12.19 -11.88 3.72
CA VAL A 37 -12.60 -10.78 2.82
C VAL A 37 -13.52 -9.78 3.54
N ARG A 38 -14.39 -10.24 4.44
CA ARG A 38 -15.26 -9.37 5.26
C ARG A 38 -14.43 -8.38 6.08
N ALA A 39 -13.45 -8.88 6.82
CA ALA A 39 -12.57 -8.07 7.65
C ALA A 39 -11.71 -7.12 6.79
N LEU A 40 -11.25 -7.57 5.62
CA LEU A 40 -10.54 -6.72 4.66
C LEU A 40 -11.41 -5.53 4.18
N VAL A 41 -12.63 -5.79 3.71
CA VAL A 41 -13.54 -4.73 3.23
C VAL A 41 -13.95 -3.80 4.36
N THR A 42 -14.21 -4.34 5.55
CA THR A 42 -14.52 -3.55 6.74
C THR A 42 -13.36 -2.62 7.12
N HIS A 43 -12.14 -3.15 7.10
CA HIS A 43 -10.92 -2.39 7.39
C HIS A 43 -10.75 -1.23 6.41
N VAL A 44 -10.74 -1.51 5.11
CA VAL A 44 -10.48 -0.50 4.07
C VAL A 44 -11.60 0.53 4.02
N GLY A 45 -12.87 0.13 4.17
CA GLY A 45 -13.97 1.09 4.26
C GLY A 45 -13.87 2.00 5.49
N GLY A 46 -13.32 1.51 6.60
CA GLY A 46 -12.98 2.31 7.77
C GLY A 46 -11.87 3.33 7.48
N ILE A 47 -10.81 2.89 6.78
CA ILE A 47 -9.71 3.76 6.34
C ILE A 47 -10.22 4.89 5.44
N TYR A 48 -11.14 4.62 4.52
CA TYR A 48 -11.73 5.67 3.66
C TYR A 48 -12.42 6.77 4.47
N ARG A 49 -13.18 6.37 5.48
CA ARG A 49 -13.90 7.32 6.34
C ARG A 49 -12.94 8.13 7.20
N TRP A 50 -11.93 7.48 7.76
CA TRP A 50 -10.89 8.15 8.55
C TRP A 50 -10.09 9.17 7.71
N ALA A 51 -9.63 8.76 6.53
CA ALA A 51 -8.88 9.63 5.62
C ALA A 51 -9.75 10.81 5.16
N ALA A 52 -10.99 10.56 4.72
CA ALA A 52 -11.91 11.60 4.29
C ALA A 52 -12.21 12.59 5.43
N ALA A 53 -12.46 12.11 6.65
CA ALA A 53 -12.68 12.97 7.82
C ALA A 53 -11.44 13.82 8.15
N THR A 54 -10.25 13.22 8.12
CA THR A 54 -8.97 13.91 8.37
C THR A 54 -8.75 15.06 7.38
N ILE A 55 -9.00 14.81 6.09
CA ILE A 55 -8.84 15.79 5.02
C ILE A 55 -9.91 16.88 5.12
N ALA A 56 -11.19 16.49 5.21
CA ALA A 56 -12.31 17.44 5.22
C ALA A 56 -12.31 18.39 6.42
N THR A 57 -11.75 17.95 7.55
CA THR A 57 -11.62 18.77 8.76
C THR A 57 -10.25 19.44 8.90
N ALA A 58 -9.33 19.20 7.96
CA ALA A 58 -7.93 19.58 8.07
C ALA A 58 -7.31 19.20 9.44
N SER A 59 -7.63 18.00 9.94
CA SER A 59 -7.23 17.57 11.27
C SER A 59 -5.71 17.49 11.38
N ARG A 60 -5.17 18.06 12.46
CA ARG A 60 -3.74 17.98 12.82
C ARG A 60 -3.46 16.96 13.91
N ASP A 61 -4.51 16.44 14.54
CA ASP A 61 -4.40 15.46 15.60
C ASP A 61 -4.40 14.06 14.97
N GLY A 62 -3.32 13.31 15.18
CA GLY A 62 -3.16 11.95 14.65
C GLY A 62 -3.99 10.88 15.38
N ASP A 63 -4.88 11.27 16.28
CA ASP A 63 -5.61 10.40 17.22
C ASP A 63 -7.13 10.70 17.17
N ASP A 64 -7.64 10.97 15.97
CA ASP A 64 -9.07 11.23 15.76
C ASP A 64 -9.92 10.02 16.15
N ALA A 65 -11.11 10.28 16.70
CA ALA A 65 -12.07 9.25 17.08
C ALA A 65 -12.44 8.32 15.92
N THR A 66 -12.32 8.78 14.67
CA THR A 66 -12.54 7.97 13.46
C THR A 66 -11.45 6.92 13.20
N SER A 67 -10.19 7.17 13.61
CA SER A 67 -9.13 6.15 13.57
C SER A 67 -9.48 4.97 14.47
N ARG A 68 -10.08 5.22 15.65
CA ARG A 68 -10.54 4.17 16.59
C ARG A 68 -11.72 3.35 16.07
N THR A 69 -12.36 3.76 14.98
CA THR A 69 -13.46 3.03 14.33
C THR A 69 -13.03 2.26 13.09
N VAL A 70 -11.75 2.33 12.70
CA VAL A 70 -11.21 1.48 11.62
C VAL A 70 -11.39 0.01 12.04
N GLY A 71 -12.08 -0.77 11.22
CA GLY A 71 -12.43 -2.16 11.54
C GLY A 71 -13.81 -2.37 12.15
N THR A 72 -14.62 -1.32 12.34
CA THR A 72 -16.07 -1.46 12.57
C THR A 72 -16.84 -1.12 11.30
N GLY A 73 -17.77 -2.00 10.92
CA GLY A 73 -18.61 -1.85 9.73
C GLY A 73 -20.03 -2.34 10.02
N PRO A 74 -20.97 -2.11 9.09
CA PRO A 74 -22.32 -2.67 9.18
C PRO A 74 -22.29 -4.19 8.95
N GLY A 75 -23.46 -4.82 8.98
CA GLY A 75 -23.60 -6.24 8.64
C GLY A 75 -23.34 -6.51 7.15
N ASP A 76 -23.12 -7.78 6.81
CA ASP A 76 -22.75 -8.24 5.46
C ASP A 76 -23.66 -7.72 4.35
N ASP A 77 -24.98 -7.64 4.61
CA ASP A 77 -25.98 -7.18 3.64
C ASP A 77 -25.79 -5.71 3.21
N GLU A 78 -25.15 -4.89 4.05
CA GLU A 78 -24.91 -3.46 3.82
C GLU A 78 -23.42 -3.13 3.59
N LEU A 79 -22.53 -4.10 3.82
CA LEU A 79 -21.09 -3.88 3.91
C LEU A 79 -20.50 -3.30 2.61
N LEU A 80 -20.94 -3.82 1.47
CA LEU A 80 -20.38 -3.40 0.19
C LEU A 80 -20.86 -2.01 -0.24
N ASP A 81 -22.13 -1.70 -0.02
CA ASP A 81 -22.67 -0.36 -0.28
C ASP A 81 -22.03 0.66 0.66
N TRP A 82 -21.79 0.29 1.91
CA TRP A 82 -21.04 1.09 2.87
C TRP A 82 -19.59 1.33 2.44
N PHE A 83 -18.91 0.31 1.91
CA PHE A 83 -17.56 0.42 1.36
C PHE A 83 -17.53 1.38 0.15
N ARG A 84 -18.38 1.16 -0.85
CA ARG A 84 -18.47 2.01 -2.06
C ARG A 84 -18.82 3.45 -1.72
N THR A 85 -19.73 3.67 -0.77
CA THR A 85 -20.07 5.00 -0.27
C THR A 85 -18.88 5.70 0.38
N GLY A 86 -18.10 4.98 1.20
CA GLY A 86 -16.88 5.52 1.81
C GLY A 86 -15.81 5.85 0.78
N HIS A 87 -15.60 4.96 -0.19
CA HIS A 87 -14.67 5.14 -1.30
C HIS A 87 -15.01 6.38 -2.14
N ALA A 88 -16.26 6.49 -2.60
CA ALA A 88 -16.73 7.63 -3.38
C ALA A 88 -16.59 8.96 -2.60
N ALA A 89 -16.89 8.95 -1.30
CA ALA A 89 -16.71 10.12 -0.44
C ALA A 89 -15.25 10.54 -0.31
N LEU A 90 -14.31 9.59 -0.16
CA LEU A 90 -12.88 9.89 -0.11
C LEU A 90 -12.36 10.46 -1.42
N VAL A 91 -12.73 9.86 -2.56
CA VAL A 91 -12.35 10.37 -3.90
C VAL A 91 -12.83 11.82 -4.06
N ALA A 92 -14.11 12.08 -3.80
CA ALA A 92 -14.68 13.42 -3.88
C ALA A 92 -14.01 14.41 -2.91
N THR A 93 -13.62 13.95 -1.72
CA THR A 93 -12.93 14.78 -0.72
C THR A 93 -11.53 15.18 -1.19
N LEU A 94 -10.79 14.26 -1.80
CA LEU A 94 -9.46 14.54 -2.36
C LEU A 94 -9.54 15.46 -3.58
N ASP A 95 -10.51 15.25 -4.48
CA ASP A 95 -10.73 16.11 -5.65
C ASP A 95 -11.10 17.56 -5.26
N ALA A 96 -11.87 17.73 -4.18
CA ALA A 96 -12.32 19.04 -3.70
C ALA A 96 -11.33 19.72 -2.74
N ALA A 97 -10.30 19.01 -2.26
CA ALA A 97 -9.37 19.52 -1.27
C ALA A 97 -8.54 20.69 -1.84
N PRO A 98 -8.33 21.77 -1.07
CA PRO A 98 -7.56 22.90 -1.55
C PRO A 98 -6.06 22.56 -1.62
N ALA A 99 -5.33 23.20 -2.53
CA ALA A 99 -3.90 22.95 -2.73
C ALA A 99 -3.04 23.32 -1.50
N ASP A 100 -3.52 24.22 -0.65
CA ASP A 100 -2.90 24.64 0.62
C ASP A 100 -3.42 23.86 1.84
N LEU A 101 -4.09 22.70 1.63
CA LEU A 101 -4.51 21.80 2.70
C LEU A 101 -3.34 21.52 3.66
N ASP A 102 -3.60 21.76 4.94
CA ASP A 102 -2.65 21.52 6.01
C ASP A 102 -3.27 20.61 7.08
N CYS A 103 -2.92 19.33 7.03
CA CYS A 103 -3.41 18.28 7.94
C CYS A 103 -2.28 17.29 8.28
N VAL A 104 -2.55 16.39 9.21
CA VAL A 104 -1.58 15.39 9.67
C VAL A 104 -1.11 14.48 8.53
N THR A 105 0.18 14.17 8.53
CA THR A 105 0.81 13.18 7.65
C THR A 105 1.79 12.34 8.46
N PHE A 106 2.10 11.14 8.02
CA PHE A 106 3.02 10.23 8.73
C PHE A 106 4.16 9.68 7.85
N LEU A 107 4.19 10.02 6.56
CA LEU A 107 5.35 9.81 5.68
C LEU A 107 5.72 11.13 4.98
N PRO A 108 6.97 11.28 4.53
CA PRO A 108 7.39 12.45 3.75
C PRO A 108 6.62 12.56 2.43
N ALA A 109 6.13 13.77 2.13
CA ALA A 109 5.53 14.14 0.85
C ALA A 109 5.69 15.65 0.59
N PRO A 110 5.51 16.13 -0.66
CA PRO A 110 5.57 17.56 -0.96
C PRO A 110 4.48 18.42 -0.29
N SER A 111 3.31 17.84 -0.03
CA SER A 111 2.20 18.46 0.68
C SER A 111 1.31 17.39 1.33
N PRO A 112 0.46 17.76 2.31
CA PRO A 112 -0.54 16.85 2.87
C PRO A 112 -1.51 16.29 1.83
N LEU A 113 -1.93 17.10 0.86
CA LEU A 113 -2.79 16.62 -0.23
C LEU A 113 -2.10 15.54 -1.07
N ALA A 114 -0.84 15.75 -1.46
CA ALA A 114 -0.06 14.76 -2.18
C ALA A 114 0.20 13.49 -1.36
N PHE A 115 0.40 13.64 -0.05
CA PHE A 115 0.52 12.50 0.86
C PHE A 115 -0.76 11.65 0.87
N TRP A 116 -1.91 12.26 1.13
CA TRP A 116 -3.16 11.52 1.28
C TRP A 116 -3.62 10.89 -0.03
N ALA A 117 -3.49 11.59 -1.16
CA ALA A 117 -3.80 11.00 -2.47
C ALA A 117 -2.94 9.76 -2.75
N ARG A 118 -1.61 9.87 -2.58
CA ARG A 118 -0.67 8.76 -2.80
C ARG A 118 -0.91 7.60 -1.86
N ARG A 119 -1.04 7.87 -0.56
CA ARG A 119 -1.22 6.83 0.47
C ARG A 119 -2.50 6.05 0.25
N GLN A 120 -3.62 6.74 -0.02
CA GLN A 120 -4.91 6.09 -0.21
C GLN A 120 -4.98 5.30 -1.52
N ALA A 121 -4.31 5.77 -2.58
CA ALA A 121 -4.19 5.02 -3.82
C ALA A 121 -3.44 3.69 -3.62
N HIS A 122 -2.26 3.72 -2.97
CA HIS A 122 -1.47 2.51 -2.72
C HIS A 122 -2.09 1.58 -1.67
N GLU A 123 -2.77 2.13 -0.67
CA GLU A 123 -3.54 1.35 0.31
C GLU A 123 -4.60 0.50 -0.39
N THR A 124 -5.42 1.18 -1.20
CA THR A 124 -6.51 0.54 -1.95
C THR A 124 -5.97 -0.48 -2.93
N ALA A 125 -4.89 -0.15 -3.64
CA ALA A 125 -4.28 -1.03 -4.63
C ALA A 125 -3.72 -2.32 -4.02
N ILE A 126 -3.01 -2.23 -2.89
CA ILE A 126 -2.48 -3.43 -2.20
C ILE A 126 -3.61 -4.27 -1.61
N HIS A 127 -4.63 -3.63 -1.04
CA HIS A 127 -5.79 -4.37 -0.53
C HIS A 127 -6.72 -4.92 -1.63
N ARG A 128 -6.71 -4.34 -2.83
CA ARG A 128 -7.27 -4.99 -4.03
C ARG A 128 -6.53 -6.28 -4.34
N ALA A 129 -5.19 -6.28 -4.33
CA ALA A 129 -4.41 -7.49 -4.54
C ALA A 129 -4.68 -8.54 -3.46
N ASP A 130 -4.89 -8.12 -2.21
CA ASP A 130 -5.33 -9.01 -1.13
C ASP A 130 -6.68 -9.67 -1.42
N ALA A 131 -7.68 -8.89 -1.83
CA ALA A 131 -9.01 -9.39 -2.17
C ALA A 131 -8.99 -10.36 -3.37
N GLU A 132 -8.20 -10.06 -4.41
CA GLU A 132 -8.03 -10.93 -5.58
C GLU A 132 -7.30 -12.23 -5.23
N SER A 133 -6.30 -12.17 -4.34
CA SER A 133 -5.53 -13.35 -3.93
C SER A 133 -6.39 -14.41 -3.24
N ALA A 134 -7.53 -14.02 -2.66
CA ALA A 134 -8.48 -14.92 -2.02
C ALA A 134 -9.25 -15.80 -3.01
N SER A 135 -9.35 -15.42 -4.30
CA SER A 135 -10.12 -16.15 -5.31
C SER A 135 -9.40 -16.42 -6.63
N GLY A 136 -8.17 -15.93 -6.81
CA GLY A 136 -7.41 -16.23 -8.01
C GLY A 136 -6.14 -15.42 -8.19
N ALA A 137 -5.85 -15.11 -9.45
CA ALA A 137 -4.67 -14.38 -9.83
C ALA A 137 -4.82 -12.88 -9.54
N ILE A 138 -3.75 -12.28 -9.03
CA ILE A 138 -3.67 -10.83 -8.83
C ILE A 138 -3.50 -10.17 -10.20
N THR A 139 -4.38 -9.21 -10.53
CA THR A 139 -4.24 -8.37 -11.72
C THR A 139 -3.02 -7.47 -11.56
N PRO A 140 -2.09 -7.43 -12.54
CA PRO A 140 -0.88 -6.60 -12.44
C PRO A 140 -1.20 -5.11 -12.35
N PHE A 141 -0.35 -4.38 -11.63
CA PHE A 141 -0.35 -2.92 -11.63
C PHE A 141 0.34 -2.35 -12.87
N GLU A 142 -0.05 -1.15 -13.26
CA GLU A 142 0.65 -0.37 -14.28
C GLU A 142 2.07 -0.02 -13.80
N VAL A 143 3.04 0.04 -14.71
CA VAL A 143 4.47 0.16 -14.39
C VAL A 143 4.76 1.44 -13.61
N THR A 144 4.25 2.59 -14.06
CA THR A 144 4.52 3.87 -13.38
C THR A 144 3.86 3.95 -12.00
N PHE A 145 2.67 3.37 -11.84
CA PHE A 145 2.03 3.21 -10.53
C PHE A 145 2.84 2.32 -9.59
N ALA A 146 3.31 1.16 -10.06
CA ALA A 146 4.11 0.24 -9.27
C ALA A 146 5.48 0.85 -8.90
N GLN A 147 6.13 1.60 -9.80
CA GLN A 147 7.35 2.36 -9.47
C GLN A 147 7.10 3.38 -8.35
N ASP A 148 5.99 4.12 -8.42
CA ASP A 148 5.62 5.07 -7.38
C ASP A 148 5.39 4.38 -6.03
N GLY A 149 4.73 3.22 -6.01
CA GLY A 149 4.52 2.43 -4.79
C GLY A 149 5.80 1.83 -4.22
N ILE A 150 6.73 1.36 -5.07
CA ILE A 150 8.07 0.92 -4.67
C ILE A 150 8.80 2.06 -3.96
N ALA A 151 8.80 3.27 -4.54
CA ALA A 151 9.44 4.42 -3.92
C ALA A 151 8.81 4.79 -2.57
N GLU A 152 7.48 4.71 -2.43
CA GLU A 152 6.78 4.97 -1.16
C GLU A 152 7.20 3.98 -0.07
N MET A 153 7.24 2.69 -0.41
CA MET A 153 7.70 1.64 0.51
C MET A 153 9.14 1.89 0.95
N LEU A 154 10.06 2.05 -0.01
CA LEU A 154 11.50 2.14 0.26
C LEU A 154 11.89 3.44 0.99
N GLN A 155 11.31 4.57 0.60
CA GLN A 155 11.70 5.89 1.11
C GLN A 155 10.85 6.34 2.31
N GLY A 156 9.65 5.78 2.46
CA GLY A 156 8.72 6.05 3.56
C GLY A 156 8.76 4.96 4.63
N PHE A 157 8.03 3.86 4.40
CA PHE A 157 7.77 2.84 5.42
C PHE A 157 9.03 2.09 5.87
N ALA A 158 9.85 1.63 4.93
CA ALA A 158 11.05 0.85 5.20
C ALA A 158 12.11 1.68 5.94
N ARG A 159 12.15 2.99 5.69
CA ARG A 159 13.06 3.93 6.37
C ARG A 159 12.64 4.22 7.83
N ASN A 160 11.42 3.89 8.23
CA ASN A 160 10.92 4.18 9.57
C ASN A 160 11.67 3.35 10.63
N ARG A 161 12.29 4.01 11.62
CA ARG A 161 13.14 3.41 12.68
C ARG A 161 12.42 2.37 13.55
N ARG A 162 11.09 2.27 13.48
CA ARG A 162 10.30 1.26 14.19
C ARG A 162 10.40 -0.15 13.59
N ASN A 163 11.04 -0.30 12.43
CA ASN A 163 11.29 -1.58 11.77
C ASN A 163 12.77 -1.98 11.91
N PRO A 164 13.25 -2.43 13.08
CA PRO A 164 14.62 -2.88 13.23
C PRO A 164 14.86 -4.12 12.37
N ILE A 165 15.82 -4.05 11.46
CA ILE A 165 16.27 -5.22 10.71
C ILE A 165 17.56 -5.71 11.36
N PRO A 166 17.58 -6.95 11.89
CA PRO A 166 18.76 -7.49 12.55
C PRO A 166 19.87 -7.86 11.55
N ALA A 167 19.55 -7.93 10.25
CA ALA A 167 20.48 -8.30 9.19
C ALA A 167 21.16 -7.09 8.53
N VAL A 168 22.41 -7.31 8.12
CA VAL A 168 23.21 -6.36 7.33
C VAL A 168 23.43 -6.97 5.95
N GLY A 169 23.13 -6.21 4.90
CA GLY A 169 23.30 -6.68 3.52
C GLY A 169 22.62 -5.77 2.50
N ALA A 170 22.68 -6.12 1.22
CA ALA A 170 22.01 -5.39 0.16
C ALA A 170 21.06 -6.29 -0.65
N ILE A 171 19.97 -5.69 -1.12
CA ILE A 171 18.99 -6.27 -2.03
C ILE A 171 18.93 -5.39 -3.28
N ALA A 172 19.13 -6.00 -4.44
CA ALA A 172 18.95 -5.38 -5.74
C ALA A 172 17.54 -5.65 -6.26
N LEU A 173 16.80 -4.61 -6.61
CA LEU A 173 15.54 -4.73 -7.35
C LEU A 173 15.81 -4.51 -8.84
N ARG A 174 15.32 -5.42 -9.68
CA ARG A 174 15.60 -5.47 -11.13
C ARG A 174 14.32 -5.64 -11.94
N PRO A 175 13.60 -4.53 -12.20
CA PRO A 175 12.48 -4.55 -13.12
C PRO A 175 12.90 -4.92 -14.55
N ASP A 176 12.07 -5.68 -15.27
CA ASP A 176 12.31 -6.08 -16.67
C ASP A 176 11.34 -5.45 -17.69
N ASP A 177 10.42 -4.62 -17.21
CA ASP A 177 9.32 -4.00 -17.97
C ASP A 177 9.40 -2.47 -18.03
N GLY A 178 10.60 -1.91 -17.85
CA GLY A 178 10.85 -0.47 -17.90
C GLY A 178 10.82 0.26 -16.55
N GLY A 179 10.65 -0.50 -15.44
CA GLY A 179 10.80 0.03 -14.09
C GLY A 179 12.23 0.46 -13.73
N SER A 180 12.37 1.28 -12.70
CA SER A 180 13.68 1.76 -12.22
C SER A 180 14.33 0.72 -11.29
N PRO A 181 15.62 0.40 -11.45
CA PRO A 181 16.32 -0.48 -10.53
C PRO A 181 16.59 0.22 -9.20
N TRP A 182 16.61 -0.55 -8.11
CA TRP A 182 16.96 -0.05 -6.78
C TRP A 182 18.05 -0.90 -6.14
N LEU A 183 18.91 -0.26 -5.36
CA LEU A 183 19.79 -0.92 -4.40
C LEU A 183 19.32 -0.55 -2.99
N VAL A 184 18.91 -1.56 -2.23
CA VAL A 184 18.37 -1.44 -0.87
C VAL A 184 19.36 -2.02 0.12
N THR A 185 19.97 -1.18 0.94
CA THR A 185 20.91 -1.57 1.99
C THR A 185 20.17 -1.73 3.32
N LEU A 186 20.19 -2.95 3.85
CA LEU A 186 19.71 -3.32 5.18
C LEU A 186 20.86 -3.24 6.18
N GLY A 187 20.57 -2.77 7.39
CA GLY A 187 21.55 -2.61 8.47
C GLY A 187 21.89 -1.15 8.79
N GLY A 188 22.74 -0.94 9.81
CA GLY A 188 23.03 0.40 10.35
C GLY A 188 21.88 0.98 11.17
N GLU A 189 21.71 2.30 11.17
CA GLU A 189 20.61 2.97 11.90
C GLU A 189 19.25 2.93 11.18
N ARG A 190 19.24 2.67 9.86
CA ARG A 190 18.04 2.67 9.01
C ARG A 190 18.32 2.01 7.67
N ILE A 191 17.26 1.51 7.03
CA ILE A 191 17.32 1.11 5.61
C ILE A 191 17.62 2.33 4.74
N VAL A 192 18.47 2.14 3.75
CA VAL A 192 18.77 3.13 2.71
C VAL A 192 18.48 2.51 1.36
N ALA A 193 17.72 3.20 0.52
CA ALA A 193 17.44 2.78 -0.84
C ALA A 193 17.82 3.89 -1.81
N VAL A 194 18.51 3.53 -2.88
CA VAL A 194 18.92 4.44 -3.97
C VAL A 194 18.56 3.81 -5.31
N GLU A 195 18.20 4.63 -6.30
CA GLU A 195 18.04 4.15 -7.67
C GLU A 195 19.42 3.78 -8.22
N SER A 196 19.64 2.49 -8.44
CA SER A 196 20.93 1.94 -8.85
C SER A 196 20.80 0.49 -9.30
N ASP A 197 21.55 0.13 -10.32
CA ASP A 197 21.78 -1.22 -10.83
C ASP A 197 23.00 -1.91 -10.19
N GLY A 198 23.49 -1.40 -9.05
CA GLY A 198 24.65 -1.95 -8.34
C GLY A 198 24.43 -3.34 -7.74
N GLU A 199 25.53 -4.08 -7.57
CA GLU A 199 25.55 -5.46 -7.07
C GLU A 199 25.02 -5.62 -5.64
N ALA A 200 24.43 -6.77 -5.35
CA ALA A 200 23.82 -7.10 -4.07
C ALA A 200 23.90 -8.60 -3.76
N GLN A 201 23.78 -8.97 -2.49
CA GLN A 201 23.73 -10.39 -2.06
C GLN A 201 22.41 -11.07 -2.44
N VAL A 202 21.35 -10.29 -2.63
CA VAL A 202 20.03 -10.76 -3.09
C VAL A 202 19.61 -9.95 -4.30
N VAL A 203 19.06 -10.63 -5.30
CA VAL A 203 18.43 -10.00 -6.46
C VAL A 203 16.96 -10.39 -6.50
N VAL A 204 16.07 -9.40 -6.58
CA VAL A 204 14.64 -9.57 -6.82
C VAL A 204 14.33 -9.01 -8.21
N ALA A 205 14.02 -9.90 -9.16
CA ALA A 205 13.86 -9.57 -10.57
C ALA A 205 12.47 -9.93 -11.11
N GLY A 206 12.05 -9.28 -12.18
CA GLY A 206 10.77 -9.53 -12.87
C GLY A 206 10.02 -8.23 -13.14
N ARG A 207 8.72 -8.32 -13.43
CA ARG A 207 7.90 -7.14 -13.70
C ARG A 207 7.86 -6.21 -12.49
N THR A 208 7.75 -4.90 -12.74
CA THR A 208 7.68 -3.89 -11.68
C THR A 208 6.53 -4.17 -10.70
N SER A 209 5.36 -4.60 -11.21
CA SER A 209 4.21 -5.01 -10.38
C SER A 209 4.55 -6.17 -9.44
N ASP A 210 5.31 -7.15 -9.90
CA ASP A 210 5.66 -8.32 -9.11
C ASP A 210 6.68 -7.95 -8.02
N ILE A 211 7.65 -7.10 -8.32
CA ILE A 211 8.58 -6.54 -7.34
C ILE A 211 7.82 -5.71 -6.29
N TYR A 212 6.85 -4.90 -6.73
CA TYR A 212 6.02 -4.10 -5.83
C TYR A 212 5.25 -4.97 -4.83
N LEU A 213 4.59 -6.03 -5.31
CA LEU A 213 3.91 -7.01 -4.47
C LEU A 213 4.89 -7.72 -3.51
N TRP A 214 6.10 -8.07 -3.99
CA TRP A 214 7.13 -8.70 -3.17
C TRP A 214 7.53 -7.81 -1.98
N LEU A 215 7.71 -6.50 -2.22
CA LEU A 215 8.06 -5.55 -1.17
C LEU A 215 6.98 -5.43 -0.09
N TRP A 216 5.70 -5.52 -0.48
CA TRP A 216 4.54 -5.55 0.44
C TRP A 216 4.27 -6.91 1.06
N ASN A 217 5.15 -7.88 0.87
CA ASN A 217 5.03 -9.24 1.36
C ASN A 217 3.83 -10.02 0.82
N ARG A 218 3.34 -9.67 -0.37
CA ARG A 218 2.22 -10.35 -1.03
C ARG A 218 2.70 -11.52 -1.90
N PRO A 219 1.80 -12.43 -2.30
CA PRO A 219 2.07 -13.34 -3.41
C PRO A 219 2.55 -12.52 -4.62
N SER A 220 3.63 -12.98 -5.25
CA SER A 220 4.34 -12.24 -6.29
C SER A 220 4.99 -13.22 -7.25
N GLY A 221 5.04 -12.86 -8.53
CA GLY A 221 5.79 -13.59 -9.57
C GLY A 221 7.28 -13.23 -9.64
N ALA A 222 7.80 -12.39 -8.73
CA ALA A 222 9.20 -11.95 -8.77
C ALA A 222 10.15 -13.11 -8.46
N GLU A 223 11.20 -13.23 -9.26
CA GLU A 223 12.27 -14.18 -9.04
C GLU A 223 13.23 -13.64 -7.97
N VAL A 224 13.53 -14.45 -6.96
CA VAL A 224 14.45 -14.08 -5.87
C VAL A 224 15.64 -15.02 -5.90
N THR A 225 16.84 -14.47 -6.08
CA THR A 225 18.11 -15.21 -6.12
C THR A 225 19.12 -14.66 -5.11
N GLY A 226 20.12 -15.47 -4.75
CA GLY A 226 21.18 -15.10 -3.81
C GLY A 226 20.89 -15.55 -2.37
N ASP A 227 21.21 -14.70 -1.38
CA ASP A 227 21.09 -15.01 0.05
C ASP A 227 19.62 -15.10 0.51
N ALA A 228 19.12 -16.33 0.64
CA ALA A 228 17.74 -16.61 1.04
C ALA A 228 17.41 -16.12 2.47
N ASP A 229 18.39 -16.05 3.37
CA ASP A 229 18.13 -15.58 4.73
C ASP A 229 17.98 -14.06 4.75
N LEU A 230 18.81 -13.32 4.00
CA LEU A 230 18.63 -11.89 3.82
C LEU A 230 17.28 -11.55 3.16
N ALA A 231 16.83 -12.33 2.17
CA ALA A 231 15.51 -12.17 1.57
C ALA A 231 14.36 -12.38 2.58
N LYS A 232 14.47 -13.38 3.47
CA LYS A 232 13.48 -13.58 4.56
C LYS A 232 13.47 -12.44 5.56
N GLN A 233 14.60 -11.76 5.79
CA GLN A 233 14.68 -10.62 6.70
C GLN A 233 13.86 -9.44 6.18
N TRP A 234 13.86 -9.15 4.88
CA TRP A 234 12.91 -8.20 4.29
C TRP A 234 11.47 -8.59 4.62
N ARG A 235 11.15 -9.88 4.50
CA ARG A 235 9.82 -10.42 4.81
C ARG A 235 9.41 -10.32 6.28
N THR A 236 10.23 -9.76 7.17
CA THR A 236 9.83 -9.42 8.55
C THR A 236 9.32 -7.98 8.68
N ILE A 237 9.61 -7.10 7.70
CA ILE A 237 9.10 -5.73 7.66
C ILE A 237 7.60 -5.82 7.38
N ARG A 238 6.80 -5.44 8.38
CA ARG A 238 5.33 -5.38 8.27
C ARG A 238 4.89 -3.95 8.47
N VAL A 239 4.30 -3.36 7.45
CA VAL A 239 3.52 -2.13 7.63
C VAL A 239 2.27 -2.55 8.38
N ARG A 240 2.20 -2.17 9.65
CA ARG A 240 1.00 -2.35 10.48
C ARG A 240 0.27 -1.02 10.49
N TRP A 241 -1.00 -1.08 10.14
CA TRP A 241 -1.94 0.02 10.30
C TRP A 241 -2.25 0.16 11.80
N VAL A 242 -2.21 1.40 12.30
CA VAL A 242 -2.49 1.72 13.71
C VAL A 242 -3.97 1.58 13.99
#